data_AF-A0A4Z0A4T0-F1
#
_entry.id   AF-A0A4Z0A4T0-F1
#
_cell.length_a   1.000
_cell.length_b   1.000
_cell.length_c   1.000
_cell.angle_alpha   90.00
_cell.angle_beta   90.00
_cell.angle_gamma   90.00
#
_symmetry.space_group_name_H-M   'P 1'
#
loop_
_entity.id
_entity.type
_entity.pdbx_description
1 polymer ?
#
loop_
_entity_poly.entity_id
_entity_poly.type
_entity_poly.pdbx_seq_one_letter_code
_entity_poly.pdbx_strand_id
1 'polypeptide(L)'
;MSNSPSNTPHENPTTPTKWSPSQTPQIPMPAQQIVNSEITALELFDLFLGSDNLMEHVKWHEEGRVERLVLKSGNEDSEEEEPSEEAILQIIRKISADEAFWMDPNGGWTGKFGDLQQSKASCQVVTPAPLQLNHWQKVLDTVSRLMQDHRTKQAEIWNSLITQSQGLRIRHSVFDAVDYDTYKACTEALAKKDKGLLMANWACGTTKAQNELNSLIWHNNEDNHRTTHYFGNLIPIFYHDRTRLLPNNPQYSEKLRGAVVKVGISITHEFMSGKSVNDFYADIRYIIILKKPPTPSKAPLKRSVDFPDLTASGRPSEASSSSKRARA
;
A
#
# COMPACT_ATOMS: atom_id res chain seq x y z
N MET A 1 11.96 15.50 -33.23
CA MET A 1 12.55 15.89 -31.95
C MET A 1 12.52 14.65 -31.07
N SER A 2 13.66 13.97 -30.97
CA SER A 2 13.81 12.70 -30.25
C SER A 2 13.91 12.96 -28.76
N ASN A 3 12.97 12.44 -27.98
CA ASN A 3 13.10 12.32 -26.54
C ASN A 3 13.77 10.98 -26.25
N SER A 4 15.03 11.02 -25.82
CA SER A 4 15.73 9.87 -25.27
C SER A 4 15.11 9.51 -23.91
N PRO A 5 14.78 8.23 -23.63
CA PRO A 5 14.42 7.82 -22.29
C PRO A 5 15.66 7.87 -21.40
N SER A 6 15.53 8.52 -20.25
CA SER A 6 16.52 8.50 -19.19
C SER A 6 16.58 7.10 -18.60
N ASN A 7 17.65 6.37 -18.88
CA ASN A 7 17.98 5.12 -18.20
C ASN A 7 18.40 5.44 -16.76
N THR A 8 17.46 5.37 -15.82
CA THR A 8 17.79 5.19 -14.41
C THR A 8 18.19 3.73 -14.19
N PRO A 9 19.36 3.43 -13.60
CA PRO A 9 19.70 2.06 -13.24
C PRO A 9 18.69 1.56 -12.20
N HIS A 10 17.98 0.49 -12.53
CA HIS A 10 17.14 -0.24 -11.59
C HIS A 10 18.05 -0.91 -10.55
N GLU A 11 18.26 -0.25 -9.41
CA GLU A 11 18.80 -0.92 -8.23
C GLU A 11 17.77 -1.97 -7.77
N ASN A 12 18.23 -3.21 -7.67
CA ASN A 12 17.43 -4.28 -7.09
C ASN A 12 17.02 -3.85 -5.67
N PRO A 13 15.75 -4.02 -5.25
CA PRO A 13 15.35 -3.72 -3.89
C PRO A 13 16.26 -4.48 -2.93
N THR A 14 17.00 -3.71 -2.14
CA THR A 14 17.96 -4.20 -1.15
C THR A 14 17.22 -5.20 -0.27
N THR A 15 17.59 -6.46 -0.40
CA THR A 15 17.07 -7.51 0.47
C THR A 15 17.48 -7.13 1.89
N PRO A 16 16.56 -7.11 2.89
CA PRO A 16 16.90 -6.69 4.23
C PRO A 16 18.11 -7.48 4.73
N THR A 17 19.07 -6.74 5.29
CA THR A 17 20.32 -7.18 5.91
C THR A 17 20.24 -8.62 6.41
N LYS A 18 21.05 -9.51 5.84
CA LYS A 18 21.14 -10.95 6.12
C LYS A 18 20.86 -11.30 7.60
N TRP A 19 19.61 -11.64 7.95
CA TRP A 19 19.22 -12.05 9.31
C TRP A 19 19.69 -13.49 9.56
N SER A 20 20.75 -13.67 10.35
CA SER A 20 21.20 -15.00 10.82
C SER A 20 20.11 -15.67 11.67
N PRO A 21 19.67 -16.90 11.33
CA PRO A 21 18.66 -17.61 12.11
C PRO A 21 19.29 -18.24 13.36
N SER A 22 18.84 -17.83 14.53
CA SER A 22 19.05 -18.60 15.77
C SER A 22 18.08 -19.78 15.76
N GLN A 23 18.59 -21.01 15.66
CA GLN A 23 17.81 -22.25 15.57
C GLN A 23 17.47 -22.84 16.96
N THR A 24 16.92 -22.04 17.86
CA THR A 24 16.37 -22.57 19.12
C THR A 24 14.87 -22.79 18.94
N PRO A 25 14.33 -23.99 19.24
CA PRO A 25 12.89 -24.22 19.21
C PRO A 25 12.19 -23.28 20.20
N GLN A 26 11.54 -22.22 19.71
CA GLN A 26 10.78 -21.30 20.55
C GLN A 26 9.35 -21.80 20.70
N ILE A 27 8.86 -21.82 21.94
CA ILE A 27 7.45 -22.03 22.27
C ILE A 27 6.62 -20.96 21.52
N PRO A 28 5.49 -21.31 20.86
CA PRO A 28 4.70 -20.34 20.12
C PRO A 28 4.22 -19.20 21.04
N MET A 29 4.74 -17.99 20.83
CA MET A 29 4.24 -16.81 21.52
C MET A 29 2.81 -16.49 21.06
N PRO A 30 1.88 -16.13 21.96
CA PRO A 30 0.60 -15.55 21.60
C PRO A 30 0.78 -14.37 20.62
N ALA A 31 -0.07 -14.29 19.59
CA ALA A 31 0.06 -13.26 18.54
C ALA A 31 0.05 -11.81 19.08
N GLN A 32 -0.62 -11.56 20.22
CA GLN A 32 -0.59 -10.24 20.85
C GLN A 32 0.77 -9.90 21.47
N GLN A 33 1.48 -10.89 22.01
CA GLN A 33 2.82 -10.68 22.55
C GLN A 33 3.81 -10.37 21.42
N ILE A 34 3.68 -11.03 20.27
CA ILE A 34 4.46 -10.74 19.05
C ILE A 34 4.26 -9.30 18.60
N VAL A 35 3.00 -8.85 18.52
CA VAL A 35 2.69 -7.46 18.13
C VAL A 35 3.30 -6.47 19.12
N ASN A 36 3.19 -6.73 20.43
CA ASN A 36 3.73 -5.84 21.44
C ASN A 36 5.27 -5.78 21.39
N SER A 37 5.95 -6.92 21.22
CA SER A 37 7.42 -6.96 21.11
C SER A 37 7.92 -6.24 19.86
N GLU A 38 7.23 -6.39 18.73
CA GLU A 38 7.57 -5.69 17.50
C GLU A 38 7.33 -4.19 17.60
N ILE A 39 6.32 -3.73 18.35
CA ILE A 39 6.10 -2.31 18.60
C ILE A 39 7.24 -1.71 19.43
N THR A 40 7.63 -2.38 20.52
CA THR A 40 8.76 -1.93 21.34
C THR A 40 10.06 -1.89 20.53
N ALA A 41 10.30 -2.88 19.66
CA ALA A 41 11.46 -2.88 18.78
C ALA A 41 11.40 -1.76 17.73
N LEU A 42 10.21 -1.50 17.18
CA LEU A 42 9.99 -0.46 16.17
C LEU A 42 10.23 0.95 16.73
N GLU A 43 9.87 1.20 17.99
CA GLU A 43 10.06 2.50 18.64
C GLU A 43 11.54 2.89 18.82
N LEU A 44 12.46 1.93 18.71
CA LEU A 44 13.90 2.16 18.75
C LEU A 44 14.50 2.38 17.35
N PHE A 45 13.69 2.33 16.30
CA PHE A 45 14.15 2.42 14.92
C PHE A 45 13.99 3.85 14.39
N ASP A 46 15.08 4.46 13.90
CA ASP A 46 15.08 5.85 13.42
C ASP A 46 14.10 6.09 12.26
N LEU A 47 13.88 5.08 11.41
CA LEU A 47 12.91 5.13 10.30
C LEU A 47 11.52 4.63 10.69
N PHE A 48 11.20 4.57 11.98
CA PHE A 48 9.81 4.44 12.41
C PHE A 48 9.04 5.71 12.03
N LEU A 49 7.92 5.55 11.32
CA LEU A 49 7.12 6.69 10.85
C LEU A 49 6.57 7.56 11.99
N GLY A 50 6.43 7.01 13.20
CA GLY A 50 5.99 7.75 14.37
C GLY A 50 7.13 8.28 15.23
N SER A 51 8.37 8.20 14.75
CA SER A 51 9.53 8.71 15.48
C SER A 51 9.56 10.23 15.49
N ASP A 52 9.99 10.81 16.62
CA ASP A 52 10.08 12.26 16.78
C ASP A 52 11.30 12.83 16.02
N ASN A 53 12.36 12.03 15.85
CA ASN A 53 13.60 12.37 15.14
C ASN A 53 13.60 12.02 13.64
N LEU A 54 12.50 11.48 13.07
CA LEU A 54 12.50 10.97 11.70
C LEU A 54 13.06 11.96 10.67
N MET A 55 12.68 13.24 10.79
CA MET A 55 13.11 14.31 9.87
C MET A 55 14.63 14.58 9.89
N GLU A 56 15.33 14.14 10.94
CA GLU A 56 16.79 14.24 11.04
C GLU A 56 17.50 13.21 10.17
N HIS A 57 16.80 12.12 9.79
CA HIS A 57 17.37 11.00 9.05
C HIS A 57 16.98 10.96 7.56
N VAL A 58 15.99 11.75 7.15
CA VAL A 58 15.45 11.73 5.79
C VAL A 58 15.49 13.11 5.12
N LYS A 59 15.58 13.11 3.79
CA LYS A 59 15.45 14.30 2.94
C LYS A 59 14.66 13.96 1.68
N TRP A 60 14.13 14.97 1.01
CA TRP A 60 13.56 14.81 -0.33
C TRP A 60 14.66 14.89 -1.39
N HIS A 61 14.60 14.02 -2.37
CA HIS A 61 15.50 13.99 -3.52
C HIS A 61 14.71 13.99 -4.82
N GLU A 62 15.11 14.85 -5.75
CA GLU A 62 14.43 15.03 -7.04
C GLU A 62 14.88 13.96 -8.04
N GLU A 63 13.92 13.18 -8.53
CA GLU A 63 14.10 12.19 -9.59
C GLU A 63 13.24 12.58 -10.81
N GLY A 64 13.70 13.58 -11.56
CA GLY A 64 13.03 14.04 -12.77
C GLY A 64 11.76 14.84 -12.51
N ARG A 65 10.59 14.18 -12.42
CA ARG A 65 9.30 14.83 -12.11
C ARG A 65 8.71 14.41 -10.78
N VAL A 66 9.33 13.41 -10.16
CA VAL A 66 8.88 12.83 -8.91
C VAL A 66 9.98 13.08 -7.90
N GLU A 67 9.60 13.48 -6.70
CA GLU A 67 10.51 13.61 -5.57
C GLU A 67 10.29 12.40 -4.66
N ARG A 68 11.37 11.84 -4.14
CA ARG A 68 11.33 10.68 -3.25
C ARG A 68 11.97 10.99 -1.92
N LEU A 69 11.44 10.36 -0.88
CA LEU A 69 12.07 10.42 0.43
C LEU A 69 13.26 9.45 0.49
N VAL A 70 14.44 9.98 0.73
CA VAL A 70 15.71 9.26 0.79
C VAL A 70 16.39 9.47 2.14
N LEU A 71 17.38 8.62 2.46
CA LEU A 71 18.21 8.79 3.64
C LEU A 71 19.15 9.99 3.48
N LYS A 72 19.38 10.70 4.57
CA LYS A 72 20.46 11.70 4.64
C LYS A 72 21.81 10.98 4.69
N SER A 73 22.69 11.29 3.74
CA SER A 73 24.08 10.86 3.79
C SER A 73 24.78 11.57 4.96
N GLY A 74 25.58 10.85 5.74
CA GLY A 74 26.30 11.42 6.89
C GLY A 74 27.42 12.41 6.51
N ASN A 75 27.79 12.46 5.22
CA ASN A 75 28.70 13.45 4.66
C ASN A 75 27.88 14.45 3.82
N GLU A 76 27.63 15.63 4.37
CA GLU A 76 27.07 16.77 3.62
C GLU A 76 28.16 17.50 2.80
N ASP A 77 29.44 17.19 3.04
CA ASP A 77 30.60 17.87 2.45
C ASP A 77 31.14 17.21 1.17
N SER A 78 30.58 16.09 0.69
CA SER A 78 31.00 15.49 -0.57
C SER A 78 30.29 16.14 -1.74
N GLU A 79 31.04 16.83 -2.61
CA GLU A 79 30.54 17.39 -3.88
C GLU A 79 30.07 16.31 -4.87
N GLU A 80 30.40 15.04 -4.63
CA GLU A 80 29.89 13.91 -5.39
C GLU A 80 28.50 13.53 -4.83
N GLU A 81 27.46 13.79 -5.63
CA GLU A 81 26.11 13.26 -5.41
C GLU A 81 26.14 11.73 -5.55
N GLU A 82 26.46 11.03 -4.46
CA GLU A 82 26.19 9.60 -4.38
C GLU A 82 24.68 9.34 -4.53
N PRO A 83 24.28 8.24 -5.19
CA PRO A 83 22.87 7.87 -5.29
C PRO A 83 22.28 7.74 -3.89
N SER A 84 21.30 8.58 -3.57
CA SER A 84 20.72 8.62 -2.24
C SER A 84 19.85 7.37 -2.02
N GLU A 85 20.16 6.59 -0.99
CA GLU A 85 19.42 5.38 -0.66
C GLU A 85 17.96 5.71 -0.27
N GLU A 86 17.00 4.97 -0.81
CA GLU A 86 15.58 5.16 -0.52
C GLU A 86 15.26 4.96 0.98
N ALA A 87 14.50 5.89 1.57
CA ALA A 87 14.06 5.75 2.95
C ALA A 87 12.87 4.78 3.08
N ILE A 88 13.11 3.60 3.63
CA ILE A 88 12.05 2.62 3.91
C ILE A 88 11.51 2.81 5.33
N LEU A 89 10.43 3.59 5.43
CA LEU A 89 9.76 3.89 6.68
C LEU A 89 8.93 2.71 7.17
N GLN A 90 9.01 2.41 8.46
CA GLN A 90 8.34 1.25 9.05
C GLN A 90 7.14 1.66 9.91
N ILE A 91 6.06 0.90 9.82
CA ILE A 91 4.87 1.02 10.69
C ILE A 91 4.27 -0.34 11.03
N ILE A 92 3.68 -0.47 12.21
CA ILE A 92 2.86 -1.63 12.60
C ILE A 92 1.41 -1.22 12.71
N ARG A 93 0.54 -1.65 11.80
CA ARG A 93 -0.87 -1.23 11.78
C ARG A 93 -1.81 -2.33 11.31
N LYS A 94 -3.11 -2.12 11.48
CA LYS A 94 -4.14 -3.03 10.97
C LYS A 94 -4.50 -2.60 9.55
N ILE A 95 -4.50 -3.53 8.60
CA ILE A 95 -5.10 -3.28 7.28
C ILE A 95 -6.61 -3.20 7.45
N SER A 96 -7.23 -2.12 6.95
CA SER A 96 -8.68 -1.93 7.00
C SER A 96 -9.39 -3.08 6.28
N ALA A 97 -10.45 -3.60 6.89
CA ALA A 97 -11.28 -4.63 6.28
C ALA A 97 -12.38 -4.04 5.37
N ASP A 98 -12.74 -2.78 5.64
CA ASP A 98 -13.98 -2.18 5.16
C ASP A 98 -13.72 -1.07 4.12
N GLU A 99 -12.54 -0.45 4.15
CA GLU A 99 -12.23 0.73 3.34
C GLU A 99 -11.09 0.48 2.35
N ALA A 100 -11.36 0.81 1.09
CA ALA A 100 -10.38 0.94 0.00
C ALA A 100 -9.42 -0.26 -0.16
N PHE A 101 -9.88 -1.48 0.08
CA PHE A 101 -9.03 -2.68 0.03
C PHE A 101 -9.03 -3.34 -1.36
N TRP A 102 -7.88 -3.27 -2.03
CA TRP A 102 -7.60 -3.80 -3.37
C TRP A 102 -6.22 -4.48 -3.40
N MET A 103 -6.01 -5.44 -2.50
CA MET A 103 -4.73 -6.16 -2.34
C MET A 103 -4.80 -7.54 -3.00
N ASP A 104 -5.09 -7.58 -4.29
CA ASP A 104 -5.01 -8.78 -5.12
C ASP A 104 -3.73 -8.76 -5.97
N PRO A 105 -3.24 -9.91 -6.49
CA PRO A 105 -2.09 -9.95 -7.39
C PRO A 105 -2.25 -9.12 -8.68
N ASN A 106 -3.49 -8.77 -9.06
CA ASN A 106 -3.81 -7.89 -10.18
C ASN A 106 -4.21 -6.47 -9.73
N GLY A 107 -3.90 -6.09 -8.48
CA GLY A 107 -4.23 -4.78 -7.91
C GLY A 107 -5.73 -4.48 -7.83
N GLY A 108 -6.59 -5.50 -7.78
CA GLY A 108 -8.04 -5.32 -7.78
C GLY A 108 -8.61 -4.86 -9.13
N TRP A 109 -7.87 -5.02 -10.24
CA TRP A 109 -8.32 -4.60 -11.56
C TRP A 109 -9.61 -5.31 -12.00
N THR A 110 -10.56 -4.52 -12.50
CA THR A 110 -11.87 -4.99 -13.00
C THR A 110 -12.11 -4.65 -14.48
N GLY A 111 -11.18 -3.91 -15.10
CA GLY A 111 -11.29 -3.36 -16.44
C GLY A 111 -12.32 -2.24 -16.59
N LYS A 112 -12.72 -1.60 -15.48
CA LYS A 112 -13.49 -0.36 -15.51
C LYS A 112 -12.61 0.88 -15.69
N PHE A 113 -11.35 0.81 -15.25
CA PHE A 113 -10.44 1.96 -15.18
C PHE A 113 -9.09 1.58 -15.77
N GLY A 114 -8.91 1.86 -17.06
CA GLY A 114 -7.67 1.64 -17.78
C GLY A 114 -7.27 0.17 -17.94
N ASP A 115 -6.05 -0.01 -18.41
CA ASP A 115 -5.48 -1.32 -18.74
C ASP A 115 -4.90 -2.01 -17.49
N LEU A 116 -4.74 -3.34 -17.56
CA LEU A 116 -4.27 -4.14 -16.42
C LEU A 116 -2.87 -3.70 -15.94
N GLN A 117 -1.97 -3.37 -16.86
CA GLN A 117 -0.60 -2.94 -16.56
C GLN A 117 -0.52 -1.61 -15.77
N GLN A 118 -1.62 -0.85 -15.70
CA GLN A 118 -1.69 0.38 -14.90
C GLN A 118 -2.29 0.13 -13.51
N SER A 119 -2.66 -1.11 -13.20
CA SER A 119 -3.28 -1.46 -11.93
C SER A 119 -2.33 -1.25 -10.75
N LYS A 120 -2.93 -0.83 -9.64
CA LYS A 120 -2.21 -0.58 -8.38
C LYS A 120 -2.93 -1.31 -7.27
N ALA A 121 -2.21 -2.18 -6.57
CA ALA A 121 -2.71 -2.71 -5.31
C ALA A 121 -2.78 -1.55 -4.31
N SER A 122 -3.86 -1.47 -3.55
CA SER A 122 -3.99 -0.42 -2.54
C SER A 122 -4.81 -0.88 -1.35
N CYS A 123 -4.49 -0.32 -0.19
CA CYS A 123 -5.32 -0.45 0.99
C CYS A 123 -5.14 0.74 1.92
N GLN A 124 -5.96 0.79 2.95
CA GLN A 124 -5.79 1.71 4.05
C GLN A 124 -5.31 0.96 5.28
N VAL A 125 -4.33 1.53 5.99
CA VAL A 125 -3.94 1.06 7.32
C VAL A 125 -4.50 1.99 8.38
N VAL A 126 -4.98 1.40 9.48
CA VAL A 126 -5.67 2.08 10.57
C VAL A 126 -5.08 1.66 11.92
N THR A 127 -5.44 2.40 12.97
CA THR A 127 -5.06 2.02 14.34
C THR A 127 -5.59 0.61 14.67
N PRO A 128 -4.74 -0.31 15.17
CA PRO A 128 -5.15 -1.69 15.45
C PRO A 128 -5.96 -1.81 16.75
N ALA A 129 -5.86 -0.84 17.66
CA ALA A 129 -6.56 -0.84 18.95
C ALA A 129 -6.61 0.57 19.60
N PRO A 130 -7.61 0.87 20.44
CA PRO A 130 -7.70 2.14 21.17
C PRO A 130 -6.46 2.45 22.03
N LEU A 131 -5.83 1.43 22.62
CA LEU A 131 -4.64 1.60 23.46
C LEU A 131 -3.40 2.11 22.71
N GLN A 132 -3.42 2.09 21.37
CA GLN A 132 -2.33 2.58 20.52
C GLN A 132 -2.64 3.93 19.88
N LEU A 133 -3.69 4.62 20.34
CA LEU A 133 -4.13 5.88 19.76
C LEU A 133 -3.04 6.95 19.80
N ASN A 134 -2.28 7.05 20.89
CA ASN A 134 -1.17 8.01 21.01
C ASN A 134 -0.08 7.75 19.97
N HIS A 135 0.31 6.47 19.78
CA HIS A 135 1.29 6.09 18.76
C HIS A 135 0.75 6.31 17.35
N TRP A 136 -0.58 6.19 17.17
CA TRP A 136 -1.20 6.50 15.90
C TRP A 136 -1.18 7.99 15.60
N GLN A 137 -1.51 8.82 16.58
CA GLN A 137 -1.46 10.26 16.43
C GLN A 137 -0.06 10.74 16.06
N LYS A 138 0.99 10.24 16.73
CA LYS A 138 2.39 10.53 16.36
C LYS A 138 2.69 10.23 14.90
N VAL A 139 2.22 9.08 14.39
CA VAL A 139 2.39 8.72 12.97
C VAL A 139 1.67 9.73 12.06
N LEU A 140 0.42 10.10 12.36
CA LEU A 140 -0.33 11.07 11.56
C LEU A 140 0.31 12.47 11.60
N ASP A 141 0.82 12.88 12.75
CA ASP A 141 1.50 14.16 12.93
C ASP A 141 2.81 14.20 12.13
N THR A 142 3.61 13.12 12.17
CA THR A 142 4.84 13.00 11.38
C THR A 142 4.56 12.97 9.87
N VAL A 143 3.55 12.22 9.42
CA VAL A 143 3.13 12.23 8.01
C VAL A 143 2.66 13.62 7.58
N SER A 144 1.92 14.31 8.45
CA SER A 144 1.49 15.69 8.19
C SER A 144 2.68 16.63 8.04
N ARG A 145 3.68 16.51 8.93
CA ARG A 145 4.93 17.29 8.83
C ARG A 145 5.67 17.01 7.54
N LEU A 146 5.85 15.75 7.15
CA LEU A 146 6.49 15.36 5.88
C LEU A 146 5.80 15.98 4.66
N MET A 147 4.46 15.92 4.62
CA MET A 147 3.71 16.53 3.51
C MET A 147 3.82 18.06 3.51
N GLN A 148 3.76 18.71 4.67
CA GLN A 148 3.85 20.18 4.75
C GLN A 148 5.25 20.71 4.42
N ASP A 149 6.30 19.98 4.82
CA ASP A 149 7.70 20.30 4.54
C ASP A 149 7.96 20.47 3.04
N HIS A 150 7.29 19.67 2.21
CA HIS A 150 7.58 19.57 0.79
C HIS A 150 6.44 20.06 -0.13
N ARG A 151 5.32 20.48 0.45
CA ARG A 151 4.21 21.02 -0.31
C ARG A 151 4.63 22.30 -1.05
N THR A 152 4.36 22.36 -2.35
CA THR A 152 4.48 23.61 -3.11
C THR A 152 3.53 24.67 -2.57
N LYS A 153 4.04 25.87 -2.29
CA LYS A 153 3.25 27.00 -1.76
C LYS A 153 2.06 27.28 -2.69
N GLN A 154 0.89 27.54 -2.11
CA GLN A 154 -0.37 27.84 -2.81
C GLN A 154 -0.98 26.69 -3.63
N ALA A 155 -0.27 25.59 -3.85
CA ALA A 155 -0.82 24.42 -4.52
C ALA A 155 -1.70 23.59 -3.57
N GLU A 156 -2.79 23.03 -4.07
CA GLU A 156 -3.66 22.14 -3.28
C GLU A 156 -2.99 20.78 -3.06
N ILE A 157 -3.46 20.02 -2.06
CA ILE A 157 -3.08 18.60 -1.91
C ILE A 157 -4.22 17.79 -2.50
N TRP A 158 -4.00 17.19 -3.66
CA TRP A 158 -5.03 16.42 -4.35
C TRP A 158 -5.05 14.98 -3.86
N ASN A 159 -3.89 14.31 -3.87
CA ASN A 159 -3.69 13.04 -3.20
C ASN A 159 -2.94 13.22 -1.87
N SER A 160 -3.65 13.02 -0.76
CA SER A 160 -3.04 12.98 0.58
C SER A 160 -2.76 11.54 1.01
N LEU A 161 -1.69 11.36 1.79
CA LEU A 161 -1.38 10.11 2.48
C LEU A 161 -2.42 9.81 3.57
N ILE A 162 -2.96 10.84 4.21
CA ILE A 162 -3.94 10.74 5.29
C ILE A 162 -5.34 10.80 4.69
N THR A 163 -6.13 9.77 4.97
CA THR A 163 -7.52 9.66 4.53
C THR A 163 -8.46 10.44 5.46
N GLN A 164 -9.69 10.68 4.99
CA GLN A 164 -10.72 11.37 5.79
C GLN A 164 -11.06 10.64 7.09
N SER A 165 -11.02 9.30 7.08
CA SER A 165 -11.21 8.44 8.25
C SER A 165 -9.96 8.33 9.13
N GLN A 166 -8.97 9.22 8.96
CA GLN A 166 -7.72 9.24 9.73
C GLN A 166 -6.91 7.93 9.62
N GLY A 167 -7.06 7.21 8.50
CA GLY A 167 -6.16 6.12 8.08
C GLY A 167 -5.04 6.61 7.18
N LEU A 168 -4.02 5.78 6.97
CA LEU A 168 -3.00 6.02 5.93
C LEU A 168 -3.27 5.16 4.69
N ARG A 169 -3.34 5.79 3.52
CA ARG A 169 -3.49 5.10 2.24
C ARG A 169 -2.12 4.65 1.75
N ILE A 170 -1.96 3.35 1.54
CA ILE A 170 -0.75 2.74 0.98
C ILE A 170 -1.08 2.04 -0.34
N ARG A 171 -0.13 2.02 -1.27
CA ARG A 171 -0.32 1.46 -2.61
C ARG A 171 0.92 0.75 -3.11
N HIS A 172 0.80 0.03 -4.22
CA HIS A 172 1.91 -0.60 -4.91
C HIS A 172 1.58 -0.71 -6.40
N SER A 173 2.51 -0.32 -7.27
CA SER A 173 2.38 -0.59 -8.71
C SER A 173 2.58 -2.09 -8.92
N VAL A 174 1.61 -2.75 -9.54
CA VAL A 174 1.67 -4.22 -9.75
C VAL A 174 2.58 -4.57 -10.92
N PHE A 175 2.76 -3.64 -11.84
CA PHE A 175 3.55 -3.82 -13.04
C PHE A 175 4.50 -2.63 -13.21
N ASP A 176 5.72 -2.93 -13.63
CA ASP A 176 6.71 -1.93 -14.01
C ASP A 176 6.96 -2.04 -15.52
N ALA A 177 6.87 -0.91 -16.22
CA ALA A 177 7.21 -0.83 -17.63
C ALA A 177 8.73 -0.89 -17.78
N VAL A 178 9.22 -1.82 -18.59
CA VAL A 178 10.65 -2.08 -18.81
C VAL A 178 10.92 -2.36 -20.28
N ASP A 179 12.18 -2.22 -20.69
CA ASP A 179 12.62 -2.73 -22.00
C ASP A 179 12.69 -4.26 -22.02
N TYR A 180 12.81 -4.84 -23.22
CA TYR A 180 12.84 -6.29 -23.42
C TYR A 180 14.03 -6.96 -22.70
N ASP A 181 15.22 -6.36 -22.74
CA ASP A 181 16.42 -6.98 -22.17
C ASP A 181 16.32 -7.01 -20.64
N THR A 182 15.83 -5.92 -20.04
CA THR A 182 15.51 -5.84 -18.61
C THR A 182 14.43 -6.85 -18.22
N TYR A 183 13.32 -6.93 -18.97
CA TYR A 183 12.26 -7.91 -18.72
C TYR A 183 12.80 -9.35 -18.70
N LYS A 184 13.59 -9.71 -19.71
CA LYS A 184 14.17 -11.06 -19.84
C LYS A 184 15.13 -11.36 -18.69
N ALA A 185 16.06 -10.45 -18.39
CA ALA A 185 17.02 -10.62 -17.30
C ALA A 185 16.32 -10.79 -15.95
N CYS A 186 15.35 -9.92 -15.63
CA CYS A 186 14.58 -9.99 -14.39
C CYS A 186 13.76 -11.28 -14.29
N THR A 187 13.10 -11.68 -15.39
CA THR A 187 12.30 -12.91 -15.45
C THR A 187 13.15 -14.16 -15.26
N GLU A 188 14.31 -14.25 -15.93
CA GLU A 188 15.24 -15.37 -15.78
C GLU A 188 15.84 -15.44 -14.36
N ALA A 189 16.22 -14.30 -13.79
CA ALA A 189 16.72 -14.23 -12.41
C ALA A 189 15.66 -14.69 -11.41
N LEU A 190 14.41 -14.23 -11.58
CA LEU A 190 13.29 -14.61 -10.73
C LEU A 190 12.97 -16.11 -10.88
N ALA A 191 12.97 -16.65 -12.11
CA ALA A 191 12.73 -18.06 -12.37
C ALA A 191 13.78 -18.98 -11.72
N LYS A 192 15.03 -18.51 -11.60
CA LYS A 192 16.11 -19.22 -10.88
C LYS A 192 15.92 -19.17 -9.37
N LYS A 193 15.45 -18.03 -8.84
CA LYS A 193 15.28 -17.80 -7.39
C LYS A 193 14.03 -18.48 -6.84
N ASP A 194 12.88 -18.22 -7.46
CA ASP A 194 11.57 -18.72 -7.03
C ASP A 194 10.55 -18.60 -8.17
N LYS A 195 10.27 -19.72 -8.84
CA LYS A 195 9.31 -19.78 -9.95
C LYS A 195 7.90 -19.38 -9.51
N GLY A 196 7.52 -19.58 -8.24
CA GLY A 196 6.20 -19.25 -7.73
C GLY A 196 5.85 -17.76 -7.78
N LEU A 197 6.85 -16.90 -8.02
CA LEU A 197 6.71 -15.46 -8.13
C LEU A 197 6.51 -14.97 -9.58
N LEU A 198 6.72 -15.83 -10.58
CA LEU A 198 6.50 -15.48 -11.98
C LEU A 198 5.02 -15.17 -12.23
N MET A 199 4.72 -14.17 -13.07
CA MET A 199 3.36 -13.76 -13.43
C MET A 199 2.47 -14.93 -13.89
N ALA A 200 3.06 -15.88 -14.62
CA ALA A 200 2.37 -17.09 -15.07
C ALA A 200 1.79 -17.97 -13.95
N ASN A 201 2.26 -17.79 -12.71
CA ASN A 201 1.79 -18.53 -11.54
C ASN A 201 0.80 -17.74 -10.70
N TRP A 202 0.48 -16.48 -11.03
CA TRP A 202 -0.40 -15.68 -10.19
C TRP A 202 -1.86 -16.09 -10.39
N ALA A 203 -2.65 -16.02 -9.31
CA ALA A 203 -4.09 -16.24 -9.34
C ALA A 203 -4.80 -14.91 -9.16
N CYS A 204 -5.55 -14.46 -10.18
CA CYS A 204 -6.38 -13.26 -10.09
C CYS A 204 -7.75 -13.58 -9.50
N GLY A 205 -8.34 -12.61 -8.79
CA GLY A 205 -9.66 -12.78 -8.15
C GLY A 205 -10.84 -12.90 -9.13
N THR A 206 -10.65 -12.64 -10.42
CA THR A 206 -11.70 -12.75 -11.44
C THR A 206 -11.18 -13.38 -12.73
N THR A 207 -12.04 -14.12 -13.45
CA THR A 207 -11.70 -14.69 -14.76
C THR A 207 -11.28 -13.64 -15.77
N LYS A 208 -11.94 -12.46 -15.76
CA LYS A 208 -11.59 -11.35 -16.66
C LYS A 208 -10.16 -10.87 -16.40
N ALA A 209 -9.79 -10.64 -15.15
CA ALA A 209 -8.43 -10.23 -14.80
C ALA A 209 -7.40 -11.30 -15.12
N GLN A 210 -7.73 -12.58 -14.91
CA GLN A 210 -6.85 -13.69 -15.26
C GLN A 210 -6.60 -13.75 -16.78
N ASN A 211 -7.63 -13.53 -17.60
CA ASN A 211 -7.48 -13.50 -19.05
C ASN A 211 -6.58 -12.35 -19.50
N GLU A 212 -6.76 -11.13 -18.96
CA GLU A 212 -5.87 -10.02 -19.29
C GLU A 212 -4.44 -10.24 -18.83
N LEU A 213 -4.24 -10.87 -17.66
CA LEU A 213 -2.90 -11.24 -17.20
C LEU A 213 -2.24 -12.21 -18.18
N ASN A 214 -2.99 -13.20 -18.66
CA ASN A 214 -2.49 -14.15 -19.64
C ASN A 214 -2.16 -13.46 -20.98
N SER A 215 -2.99 -12.51 -21.43
CA SER A 215 -2.74 -11.68 -22.62
C SER A 215 -1.45 -10.86 -22.46
N LEU A 216 -1.25 -10.25 -21.28
CA LEU A 216 -0.05 -9.47 -20.98
C LEU A 216 1.21 -10.34 -20.97
N ILE A 217 1.15 -11.53 -20.37
CA ILE A 217 2.26 -12.50 -20.37
C ILE A 217 2.56 -12.96 -21.81
N TRP A 218 1.53 -13.23 -22.60
CA TRP A 218 1.70 -13.59 -24.00
C TRP A 218 2.43 -12.48 -24.78
N HIS A 219 1.97 -11.24 -24.64
CA HIS A 219 2.59 -10.08 -25.29
C HIS A 219 4.06 -9.89 -24.86
N ASN A 220 4.36 -10.02 -23.57
CA ASN A 220 5.73 -9.89 -23.07
C ASN A 220 6.69 -10.98 -23.60
N ASN A 221 6.16 -12.13 -24.03
CA ASN A 221 6.97 -13.23 -24.56
C ASN A 221 7.23 -13.08 -26.07
N GLU A 222 6.69 -12.05 -26.72
CA GLU A 222 7.04 -11.73 -28.10
C GLU A 222 8.47 -11.17 -28.14
N ASP A 223 9.34 -11.75 -28.98
CA ASP A 223 10.71 -11.30 -29.21
C ASP A 223 10.74 -9.99 -30.01
N ASN A 224 10.20 -8.93 -29.42
CA ASN A 224 10.10 -7.61 -30.00
C ASN A 224 10.71 -6.57 -29.06
N HIS A 225 11.93 -6.14 -29.39
CA HIS A 225 12.66 -5.11 -28.65
C HIS A 225 12.05 -3.69 -28.79
N ARG A 226 11.04 -3.51 -29.64
CA ARG A 226 10.41 -2.20 -29.89
C ARG A 226 9.13 -1.98 -29.08
N THR A 227 8.61 -3.01 -28.43
CA THR A 227 7.41 -2.90 -27.59
C THR A 227 7.81 -2.70 -26.13
N THR A 228 6.98 -1.97 -25.38
CA THR A 228 7.12 -1.89 -23.93
C THR A 228 6.72 -3.22 -23.33
N HIS A 229 7.59 -3.76 -22.47
CA HIS A 229 7.32 -4.97 -21.71
C HIS A 229 6.93 -4.60 -20.29
N TYR A 230 6.21 -5.48 -19.61
CA TYR A 230 5.74 -5.23 -18.24
C TYR A 230 6.20 -6.33 -17.30
N PHE A 231 7.08 -5.99 -16.36
CA PHE A 231 7.53 -6.91 -15.34
C PHE A 231 6.55 -6.90 -14.15
N GLY A 232 6.24 -8.09 -13.64
CA GLY A 232 5.38 -8.24 -12.48
C GLY A 232 6.09 -7.85 -11.19
N ASN A 233 5.71 -6.72 -10.62
CA ASN A 233 6.21 -6.23 -9.34
C ASN A 233 5.29 -6.74 -8.22
N LEU A 234 5.71 -7.84 -7.58
CA LEU A 234 4.96 -8.41 -6.46
C LEU A 234 5.34 -7.75 -5.15
N ILE A 235 4.31 -7.43 -4.35
CA ILE A 235 4.50 -7.07 -2.96
C ILE A 235 5.16 -8.26 -2.23
N PRO A 236 6.34 -8.07 -1.61
CA PRO A 236 6.94 -9.07 -0.74
C PRO A 236 6.11 -9.19 0.55
N ILE A 237 5.33 -10.27 0.66
CA ILE A 237 4.50 -10.54 1.85
C ILE A 237 5.00 -11.77 2.59
N PHE A 238 5.29 -11.60 3.87
CA PHE A 238 5.78 -12.65 4.76
C PHE A 238 4.87 -12.81 5.95
N TYR A 239 4.84 -13.99 6.54
CA TYR A 239 4.36 -14.18 7.90
C TYR A 239 5.50 -13.94 8.89
N HIS A 240 5.17 -13.75 10.16
CA HIS A 240 6.17 -13.59 11.23
C HIS A 240 7.18 -14.76 11.31
N ASP A 241 6.79 -15.97 10.92
CA ASP A 241 7.69 -17.14 10.85
C ASP A 241 8.62 -17.13 9.61
N ARG A 242 8.63 -16.03 8.85
CA ARG A 242 9.41 -15.81 7.62
C ARG A 242 8.96 -16.64 6.42
N THR A 243 7.88 -17.41 6.53
CA THR A 243 7.26 -18.03 5.35
C THR A 243 6.60 -16.95 4.48
N ARG A 244 6.49 -17.22 3.18
CA ARG A 244 5.97 -16.25 2.21
C ARG A 244 4.52 -16.50 1.87
N LEU A 245 3.72 -15.44 1.71
CA LEU A 245 2.41 -15.51 1.08
C LEU A 245 2.59 -15.34 -0.44
N LEU A 246 2.35 -16.43 -1.19
CA LEU A 246 2.49 -16.45 -2.64
C LEU A 246 1.24 -15.93 -3.36
N PRO A 247 1.38 -15.26 -4.52
CA PRO A 247 0.26 -14.71 -5.29
C PRO A 247 -0.68 -15.76 -5.90
N ASN A 248 -0.28 -17.03 -5.91
CA ASN A 248 -1.12 -18.15 -6.33
C ASN A 248 -2.07 -18.65 -5.23
N ASN A 249 -1.98 -18.10 -4.02
CA ASN A 249 -2.81 -18.53 -2.91
C ASN A 249 -4.25 -18.03 -3.13
N PRO A 250 -5.28 -18.90 -3.16
CA PRO A 250 -6.66 -18.47 -3.38
C PRO A 250 -7.20 -17.58 -2.24
N GLN A 251 -6.53 -17.55 -1.09
CA GLN A 251 -6.85 -16.70 0.06
C GLN A 251 -5.87 -15.54 0.21
N TYR A 252 -5.13 -15.16 -0.84
CA TYR A 252 -4.10 -14.11 -0.79
C TYR A 252 -4.61 -12.84 -0.10
N SER A 253 -5.71 -12.29 -0.61
CA SER A 253 -6.29 -11.05 -0.13
C SER A 253 -7.03 -11.24 1.20
N GLU A 254 -7.68 -12.38 1.40
CA GLU A 254 -8.36 -12.72 2.66
C GLU A 254 -7.38 -12.77 3.84
N LYS A 255 -6.14 -13.20 3.60
CA LYS A 255 -5.09 -13.26 4.63
C LYS A 255 -4.53 -11.89 5.02
N LEU A 256 -4.78 -10.86 4.22
CA LEU A 256 -4.36 -9.48 4.48
C LEU A 256 -5.48 -8.64 5.07
N ARG A 257 -6.72 -8.85 4.62
CA ARG A 257 -7.88 -8.04 5.00
C ARG A 257 -8.16 -8.12 6.50
N GLY A 258 -7.88 -7.05 7.25
CA GLY A 258 -8.05 -7.02 8.71
C GLY A 258 -6.84 -7.52 9.51
N ALA A 259 -5.75 -7.91 8.86
CA ALA A 259 -4.53 -8.37 9.52
C ALA A 259 -3.81 -7.22 10.22
N VAL A 260 -3.11 -7.52 11.33
CA VAL A 260 -2.10 -6.60 11.90
C VAL A 260 -0.77 -6.93 11.27
N VAL A 261 -0.15 -5.91 10.66
CA VAL A 261 1.01 -6.05 9.81
C VAL A 261 2.08 -5.04 10.22
N LYS A 262 3.35 -5.41 10.03
CA LYS A 262 4.46 -4.48 9.88
C LYS A 262 4.65 -4.20 8.39
N VAL A 263 4.66 -2.93 8.00
CA VAL A 263 4.78 -2.51 6.60
C VAL A 263 6.00 -1.62 6.47
N GLY A 264 6.81 -1.88 5.45
CA GLY A 264 7.81 -0.94 4.96
C GLY A 264 7.23 -0.15 3.79
N ILE A 265 7.28 1.17 3.86
CA ILE A 265 6.80 2.08 2.82
C ILE A 265 7.90 3.05 2.41
N SER A 266 7.92 3.41 1.14
CA SER A 266 8.60 4.60 0.63
C SER A 266 7.56 5.70 0.39
N ILE A 267 7.97 6.96 0.50
CA ILE A 267 7.08 8.10 0.23
C ILE A 267 7.58 8.83 -1.02
N THR A 268 6.65 9.06 -1.94
CA THR A 268 6.88 9.82 -3.18
C THR A 268 5.95 11.03 -3.24
N HIS A 269 6.44 12.10 -3.86
CA HIS A 269 5.73 13.34 -4.12
C HIS A 269 5.79 13.69 -5.61
N GLU A 270 4.69 14.15 -6.18
CA GLU A 270 4.64 14.66 -7.55
C GLU A 270 3.89 15.99 -7.57
N PHE A 271 4.54 17.04 -8.06
CA PHE A 271 3.91 18.33 -8.29
C PHE A 271 3.42 18.46 -9.74
N MET A 272 2.11 18.55 -9.91
CA MET A 272 1.49 18.75 -11.22
C MET A 272 1.25 20.24 -11.49
N SER A 273 2.27 20.91 -12.04
CA SER A 273 2.26 22.36 -12.32
C SER A 273 1.04 22.84 -13.12
N GLY A 274 0.59 22.07 -14.12
CA GLY A 274 -0.58 22.41 -14.94
C GLY A 274 -1.91 22.48 -14.16
N LYS A 275 -1.99 21.84 -12.99
CA LYS A 275 -3.16 21.88 -12.10
C LYS A 275 -2.87 22.60 -10.78
N SER A 276 -1.61 22.93 -10.51
CA SER A 276 -1.13 23.45 -9.22
C SER A 276 -1.56 22.57 -8.04
N VAL A 277 -1.30 21.26 -8.15
CA VAL A 277 -1.61 20.29 -7.08
C VAL A 277 -0.40 19.44 -6.74
N ASN A 278 -0.32 19.07 -5.46
CA ASN A 278 0.66 18.14 -4.91
C ASN A 278 -0.02 16.78 -4.71
N ASP A 279 0.66 15.74 -5.14
CA ASP A 279 0.26 14.35 -4.94
C ASP A 279 1.31 13.62 -4.10
N PHE A 280 0.88 13.07 -2.96
CA PHE A 280 1.72 12.26 -2.09
C PHE A 280 1.27 10.81 -2.11
N TYR A 281 2.23 9.90 -2.14
CA TYR A 281 1.97 8.48 -2.20
C TYR A 281 2.88 7.69 -1.25
N ALA A 282 2.32 6.69 -0.60
CA ALA A 282 3.07 5.73 0.22
C ALA A 282 3.12 4.39 -0.53
N ASP A 283 4.26 4.09 -1.13
CA ASP A 283 4.48 2.92 -1.94
C ASP A 283 5.03 1.76 -1.09
N ILE A 284 4.35 0.62 -1.11
CA ILE A 284 4.65 -0.55 -0.28
C ILE A 284 5.92 -1.22 -0.82
N ARG A 285 6.89 -1.41 0.08
CA ARG A 285 8.13 -2.18 -0.17
C ARG A 285 8.06 -3.60 0.37
N TYR A 286 7.39 -3.81 1.51
CA TYR A 286 7.12 -5.15 2.04
C TYR A 286 5.98 -5.14 3.07
N ILE A 287 5.42 -6.32 3.34
CA ILE A 287 4.44 -6.56 4.40
C ILE A 287 4.86 -7.80 5.21
N ILE A 288 4.83 -7.70 6.54
CA ILE A 288 5.00 -8.83 7.46
C ILE A 288 3.73 -8.97 8.29
N ILE A 289 3.03 -10.10 8.16
CA ILE A 289 1.82 -10.42 8.91
C ILE A 289 2.21 -10.86 10.33
N LEU A 290 1.93 -9.98 11.30
CA LEU A 290 2.17 -10.23 12.73
C LEU A 290 0.99 -10.95 13.39
N LYS A 291 -0.24 -10.58 12.99
CA LYS A 291 -1.47 -11.20 13.46
C LYS A 291 -2.41 -11.39 12.29
N LYS A 292 -2.80 -12.65 12.05
CA LYS A 292 -3.79 -13.01 11.04
C LYS A 292 -5.12 -12.29 11.29
N PRO A 293 -5.91 -12.03 10.25
CA PRO A 293 -7.21 -11.41 10.42
C PRO A 293 -8.13 -12.30 11.25
N PRO A 294 -9.11 -11.73 11.97
CA PRO A 294 -10.09 -12.52 12.69
C PRO A 294 -10.82 -13.42 11.69
N THR A 295 -10.99 -14.70 12.05
CA THR A 295 -11.79 -15.62 11.23
C THR A 295 -13.20 -15.04 11.12
N PRO A 296 -13.78 -14.89 9.92
CA PRO A 296 -15.14 -14.42 9.78
C PRO A 296 -16.04 -15.32 10.63
N SER A 297 -16.92 -14.70 11.44
CA SER A 297 -17.84 -15.43 12.29
C SER A 297 -18.67 -16.36 11.41
N LYS A 298 -18.58 -17.67 11.64
CA LYS A 298 -19.43 -18.67 10.98
C LYS A 298 -20.89 -18.62 11.46
N ALA A 299 -21.20 -17.77 12.45
CA ALA A 299 -22.56 -17.64 12.92
C ALA A 299 -23.42 -17.08 11.79
N PRO A 300 -24.55 -17.74 11.43
CA PRO A 300 -25.49 -17.14 10.50
C PRO A 300 -25.88 -15.78 11.06
N LEU A 301 -25.75 -14.73 10.24
CA LEU A 301 -26.27 -13.40 10.58
C LEU A 301 -27.74 -13.60 10.95
N LYS A 302 -28.01 -13.58 12.26
CA LYS A 302 -29.37 -13.64 12.78
C LYS A 302 -30.00 -12.33 12.33
N ARG A 303 -30.71 -12.35 11.20
CA ARG A 303 -31.60 -11.27 10.79
C ARG A 303 -32.63 -11.13 11.92
N SER A 304 -32.37 -10.27 12.89
CA SER A 304 -33.42 -9.75 13.75
C SER A 304 -34.27 -8.91 12.83
N VAL A 305 -35.36 -9.53 12.38
CA VAL A 305 -36.45 -8.87 11.70
C VAL A 305 -37.38 -8.44 12.82
N ASP A 306 -36.97 -7.40 13.55
CA ASP A 306 -37.89 -6.68 14.42
C ASP A 306 -38.53 -5.60 13.54
N PHE A 307 -39.54 -6.00 12.77
CA PHE A 307 -40.47 -5.04 12.18
C PHE A 307 -41.30 -4.47 13.33
N PRO A 308 -41.26 -3.14 13.60
CA PRO A 308 -42.25 -2.54 14.47
C PRO A 308 -43.63 -2.71 13.81
N ASP A 309 -44.51 -3.37 14.55
CA ASP A 309 -45.91 -3.55 14.19
C ASP A 309 -46.59 -2.18 14.09
N LEU A 310 -46.81 -1.72 12.85
CA LEU A 310 -47.52 -0.47 12.52
C LEU A 310 -49.04 -0.68 12.43
N THR A 311 -49.60 -1.61 13.20
CA THR A 311 -51.05 -1.80 13.28
C THR A 311 -51.57 -1.56 14.68
N ALA A 312 -51.98 -0.30 14.95
CA ALA A 312 -53.20 0.08 15.69
C ALA A 312 -53.02 1.35 16.53
N SER A 313 -53.20 2.51 15.89
CA SER A 313 -53.88 3.62 16.56
C SER A 313 -54.63 4.44 15.51
N GLY A 314 -55.88 4.03 15.27
CA GLY A 314 -56.81 4.79 14.45
C GLY A 314 -57.33 6.03 15.19
N ARG A 315 -57.23 7.18 14.50
CA ARG A 315 -58.17 8.34 14.42
C ARG A 315 -58.66 9.04 15.70
N PRO A 316 -59.26 10.25 15.61
CA PRO A 316 -59.12 11.32 14.60
C PRO A 316 -58.97 12.72 15.26
N SER A 317 -58.52 13.72 14.51
CA SER A 317 -59.03 15.09 14.71
C SER A 317 -59.12 15.84 13.38
N GLU A 318 -60.33 16.32 13.14
CA GLU A 318 -60.73 17.13 12.00
C GLU A 318 -60.30 18.59 12.16
N ALA A 319 -60.12 19.22 11.00
CA ALA A 319 -60.48 20.60 10.65
C ALA A 319 -59.88 21.79 11.42
N SER A 320 -59.06 22.56 10.70
CA SER A 320 -59.21 24.03 10.49
C SER A 320 -58.01 24.51 9.65
N SER A 321 -58.13 24.74 8.34
CA SER A 321 -58.66 25.92 7.64
C SER A 321 -57.72 27.16 7.62
N SER A 322 -57.36 27.54 6.38
CA SER A 322 -56.81 28.84 5.92
C SER A 322 -55.37 29.18 6.36
N SER A 323 -54.52 29.91 5.63
CA SER A 323 -54.74 30.82 4.50
C SER A 323 -53.38 31.19 3.88
N LYS A 324 -53.39 31.46 2.57
CA LYS A 324 -52.55 32.43 1.83
C LYS A 324 -51.01 32.27 1.75
N ARG A 325 -50.60 31.78 0.56
CA ARG A 325 -49.78 32.49 -0.45
C ARG A 325 -49.26 33.88 -0.07
N ALA A 326 -47.93 34.08 -0.15
CA ALA A 326 -47.31 35.16 -0.92
C ALA A 326 -45.83 34.84 -1.20
N ARG A 327 -45.45 34.97 -2.46
CA ARG A 327 -44.06 35.09 -2.94
C ARG A 327 -43.54 36.49 -2.63
N ALA A 328 -42.24 36.60 -2.43
CA ALA A 328 -41.39 37.56 -3.15
C ALA A 328 -40.12 36.81 -3.55
#